data_AF-A0A8H5AEF0-F1
#
_entry.id   AF-A0A8H5AEF0-F1
#
_cell.length_a   1.000
_cell.length_b   1.000
_cell.length_c   1.000
_cell.angle_alpha   90.00
_cell.angle_beta   90.00
_cell.angle_gamma   90.00
#
_symmetry.space_group_name_H-M   'P 1'
#
loop_
_entity.id
_entity.type
_entity.pdbx_description
1 polymer ?
#
loop_
_entity_poly.entity_id
_entity_poly.type
_entity_poly.pdbx_seq_one_letter_code
_entity_poly.pdbx_strand_id
1 'polypeptide(L)' 'MAPRKTRSRSPHPEDRAWVSQTMRKRGMTAIKKNYQFGKDCGTIAVLAFYNKIHGFWDGSVYTPEGESLPEN' A
#
# COMPACT_ATOMS: atom_id res chain seq x y z
N MET A 1 21.92 -27.53 20.16
CA MET A 1 21.33 -26.81 19.00
C MET A 1 19.96 -26.31 19.40
N ALA A 2 19.76 -24.99 19.50
CA ALA A 2 18.44 -24.43 19.76
C ALA A 2 17.54 -24.63 18.52
N PRO A 3 16.28 -25.03 18.66
CA PRO A 3 15.40 -25.24 17.51
C PRO A 3 15.22 -23.90 16.78
N ARG A 4 15.59 -23.85 15.49
CA ARG A 4 15.20 -22.76 14.60
C ARG A 4 13.68 -22.78 14.53
N LYS A 5 13.02 -21.91 15.30
CA LYS A 5 11.59 -21.63 15.12
C LYS A 5 11.42 -21.23 13.66
N THR A 6 10.85 -22.12 12.86
CA THR A 6 10.36 -21.83 11.52
C THR A 6 9.20 -20.86 11.72
N ARG A 7 9.52 -19.56 11.77
CA ARG A 7 8.52 -18.50 11.86
C ARG A 7 7.61 -18.70 10.66
N SER A 8 6.39 -19.17 10.92
CA SER A 8 5.37 -19.34 9.90
C SER A 8 5.31 -18.07 9.07
N ARG A 9 5.57 -18.20 7.77
CA ARG A 9 5.49 -17.09 6.80
C ARG A 9 4.05 -16.82 6.37
N SER A 10 3.08 -17.48 7.01
CA SER A 10 1.68 -17.26 6.73
C SER A 10 1.30 -15.81 7.06
N PRO A 11 0.51 -15.15 6.20
CA PRO A 11 -0.11 -13.90 6.57
C PRO A 11 -0.89 -14.09 7.87
N HIS A 12 -0.74 -13.15 8.80
CA HIS A 12 -1.52 -13.09 10.04
C HIS A 12 -2.45 -11.88 9.96
N PRO A 13 -3.49 -11.92 9.10
CA PRO A 13 -4.40 -10.79 8.93
C PRO A 13 -5.14 -10.45 10.23
N GLU A 14 -5.32 -11.40 11.14
CA GLU A 14 -5.90 -11.18 12.46
C GLU A 14 -4.95 -10.46 13.45
N ASP A 15 -3.65 -10.50 13.22
CA ASP A 15 -2.66 -9.82 14.07
C ASP A 15 -2.54 -8.34 13.66
N ARG A 16 -3.18 -7.49 14.47
CA ARG A 16 -3.20 -6.04 14.29
C ARG A 16 -1.79 -5.44 14.15
N ALA A 17 -0.82 -5.90 14.94
CA ALA A 17 0.54 -5.37 14.93
C ALA A 17 1.30 -5.83 13.68
N TRP A 18 1.15 -7.09 13.28
CA TRP A 18 1.71 -7.62 12.04
C TRP A 18 1.16 -6.88 10.81
N VAL A 19 -0.15 -6.65 10.76
CA VAL A 19 -0.80 -5.93 9.65
C VAL A 19 -0.34 -4.48 9.61
N SER A 20 -0.25 -3.77 10.74
CA SER A 20 0.33 -2.42 10.77
C SER A 20 1.74 -2.40 10.18
N GLN A 21 2.61 -3.30 10.63
CA GLN A 21 3.99 -3.34 10.17
C GLN A 21 4.09 -3.68 8.68
N THR A 22 3.25 -4.61 8.21
CA THR A 22 3.23 -5.04 6.82
C THR A 22 2.66 -3.96 5.91
N MET A 23 1.60 -3.27 6.31
CA MET A 23 1.04 -2.12 5.57
C MET A 23 2.07 -0.98 5.47
N ARG A 24 2.76 -0.65 6.57
CA ARG A 24 3.82 0.38 6.54
C ARG A 24 4.93 0.01 5.55
N LYS A 25 5.36 -1.25 5.48
CA LYS A 25 6.45 -1.66 4.57
C LYS A 25 5.99 -1.80 3.11
N ARG A 26 4.93 -2.59 2.89
CA ARG A 26 4.46 -2.95 1.55
C ARG A 26 3.56 -1.88 0.95
N GLY A 27 2.66 -1.31 1.74
CA GLY A 27 1.80 -0.20 1.33
C GLY A 27 2.61 1.00 0.87
N MET A 28 3.59 1.44 1.67
CA MET A 28 4.46 2.57 1.30
C MET A 28 5.25 2.30 0.00
N THR A 29 5.69 1.06 -0.23
CA THR A 29 6.34 0.69 -1.49
C THR A 29 5.38 0.77 -2.66
N ALA A 30 4.14 0.27 -2.51
CA ALA A 30 3.13 0.34 -3.56
C ALA A 30 2.71 1.79 -3.86
N ILE A 31 2.47 2.59 -2.82
CA ILE A 31 2.15 4.03 -2.88
C ILE A 31 3.23 4.77 -3.68
N LYS A 32 4.51 4.58 -3.32
CA LYS A 32 5.64 5.21 -3.99
C LYS A 32 5.75 4.79 -5.45
N LYS A 33 5.60 3.49 -5.74
CA LYS A 33 5.67 2.98 -7.12
C LYS A 33 4.53 3.49 -7.98
N ASN A 34 3.31 3.54 -7.45
CA ASN A 34 2.15 4.06 -8.17
C ASN A 34 2.31 5.55 -8.49
N TYR A 35 2.77 6.33 -7.51
CA TYR A 35 3.05 7.75 -7.73
C TYR A 35 4.15 7.96 -8.78
N GLN A 36 5.24 7.20 -8.68
CA GLN A 36 6.36 7.28 -9.62
C GLN A 36 5.93 6.86 -11.03
N PHE A 37 5.13 5.80 -11.16
CA PHE A 37 4.56 5.38 -12.44
C PHE A 37 3.71 6.48 -13.07
N GLY A 38 2.80 7.09 -12.30
CA GLY A 38 1.99 8.20 -12.80
C GLY A 38 2.84 9.36 -13.29
N LYS A 39 3.85 9.75 -12.48
CA LYS A 39 4.78 10.83 -12.83
C LYS A 39 5.60 10.52 -14.08
N ASP A 40 6.19 9.34 -14.18
CA ASP A 40 7.13 8.99 -15.25
C ASP A 40 6.41 8.72 -16.57
N CYS A 41 5.16 8.26 -16.52
CA CYS A 41 4.36 7.96 -17.70
C CYS A 41 3.33 9.05 -18.03
N GLY A 42 3.31 10.18 -17.30
CA GLY A 42 2.32 11.24 -17.50
C GLY A 42 0.88 10.72 -17.41
N THR A 43 0.61 9.81 -16.48
CA THR A 43 -0.65 9.07 -16.38
C THR A 43 -1.31 9.37 -15.04
N ILE A 44 -2.62 9.65 -15.04
CA ILE A 44 -3.40 9.68 -13.79
C ILE A 44 -3.33 8.30 -13.13
N ALA A 45 -2.67 8.22 -11.98
CA ALA A 45 -2.43 6.97 -11.28
C ALA A 45 -3.05 7.01 -9.89
N VAL A 46 -4.05 6.16 -9.66
CA VAL A 46 -4.82 6.09 -8.41
C VAL A 46 -4.64 4.72 -7.77
N LEU A 47 -4.27 4.72 -6.50
CA LEU A 47 -4.15 3.53 -5.68
C LEU A 47 -4.79 3.79 -4.32
N ALA A 48 -5.77 2.97 -3.94
CA ALA A 48 -6.45 3.06 -2.66
C ALA A 48 -6.55 1.69 -1.99
N PHE A 49 -6.31 1.66 -0.69
CA PHE A 49 -6.39 0.49 0.17
C PHE A 49 -7.29 0.81 1.36
N TYR A 50 -8.21 -0.08 1.69
CA TYR A 50 -8.96 -0.02 2.95
C TYR A 50 -8.46 -1.08 3.91
N ASN A 51 -7.94 -0.65 5.07
CA ASN A 51 -7.52 -1.55 6.12
C ASN A 51 -8.68 -1.80 7.09
N LYS A 52 -9.37 -2.94 6.94
CA LYS A 52 -10.49 -3.33 7.81
C LYS A 52 -10.12 -3.45 9.29
N ILE A 53 -8.88 -3.85 9.60
CA ILE A 53 -8.44 -4.14 10.98
C ILE A 53 -8.15 -2.85 11.76
N HIS A 54 -7.74 -1.80 11.06
CA HIS A 54 -7.42 -0.51 11.65
C HIS A 54 -8.43 0.60 11.31
N GLY A 55 -9.39 0.31 10.42
CA GLY A 55 -10.48 1.22 10.07
C GLY A 55 -10.03 2.48 9.32
N PHE A 56 -9.02 2.41 8.46
CA PHE A 56 -8.54 3.58 7.70
C PHE A 56 -8.28 3.28 6.22
N TRP A 57 -8.35 4.35 5.42
CA TRP A 57 -7.93 4.37 4.01
C TRP A 57 -6.49 4.84 3.87
N ASP A 58 -5.74 4.22 2.97
CA ASP A 58 -4.36 4.55 2.64
C ASP A 58 -4.15 4.44 1.12
N GLY A 59 -3.16 5.12 0.55
CA GLY A 59 -3.01 5.13 -0.90
C GLY A 59 -2.12 6.24 -1.47
N SER A 60 -2.12 6.34 -2.79
CA SER A 60 -1.55 7.47 -3.52
C SER A 60 -2.42 7.86 -4.70
N VAL A 61 -2.40 9.15 -5.01
CA VAL A 61 -2.98 9.72 -6.22
C VAL A 61 -1.90 10.57 -6.86
N TYR A 62 -1.66 10.36 -8.15
CA TYR A 62 -0.93 11.29 -8.99
C TYR A 62 -1.85 11.73 -10.13
N THR A 63 -1.90 13.05 -10.32
CA THR A 63 -2.58 13.69 -11.44
C THR A 63 -1.53 14.55 -12.14
N PRO A 64 -1.34 14.41 -13.46
CA PRO A 64 -0.45 15.29 -14.22
C PRO A 64 -0.85 16.77 -14.06
N GLU A 65 0.11 17.68 -14.23
CA GLU A 65 -0.15 19.11 -14.14
C GLU A 65 -1.14 19.55 -15.23
N GLY A 66 -2.17 20.29 -14.84
CA GLY A 66 -3.23 20.74 -15.75
C GLY A 66 -4.33 19.70 -16.04
N GLU A 67 -4.21 18.48 -15.52
CA GLU A 67 -5.27 17.47 -15.59
C GLU A 67 -6.11 17.44 -14.31
N SER A 68 -7.33 16.92 -14.42
CA SER A 68 -8.21 16.61 -13.29
C SER A 68 -8.49 15.11 -13.26
N LEU A 69 -8.90 14.62 -12.08
CA LEU A 69 -9.50 13.29 -12.04
C LEU A 69 -10.71 13.25 -12.98
N PRO A 70 -11.00 12.10 -13.62
CA PRO A 70 -12.19 11.95 -14.45
C PRO A 70 -13.44 12.29 -13.64
N GLU A 71 -14.33 13.09 -14.22
CA GLU A 71 -15.66 13.29 -13.66
C GLU A 71 -16.50 12.03 -13.93
N ASN A 72 -17.21 11.55 -12.90
CA ASN A 72 -18.13 10.41 -13.00
C ASN A 72 -19.50 10.85 -13.52
#